data_AF-A0A6B3CDC6-F1
#
_entry.id   AF-A0A6B3CDC6-F1
#
_cell.length_a   1.000
_cell.length_b   1.000
_cell.length_c   1.000
_cell.angle_alpha   90.00
_cell.angle_beta   90.00
_cell.angle_gamma   90.00
#
_symmetry.space_group_name_H-M   'P 1'
#
loop_
_entity.id
_entity.type
_entity.pdbx_description
1 polymer ?
#
loop_
_entity_poly.entity_id
_entity_poly.type
_entity_poly.pdbx_seq_one_letter_code
_entity_poly.pdbx_strand_id
1 'polypeptide(L)' 'EDLKELDGVPACRSVRDIDGSVDLAVVTVPAAHVPDVVAECGEHGVQGLVVITAGYADSGPEGRERQRALVRQARSYGMR' A
#
# COMPACT_ATOMS: atom_id res chain seq x y z
N GLU A 1 14.78 17.52 -3.52
CA GLU A 1 13.93 18.65 -3.10
C GLU A 1 12.89 18.12 -2.12
N ASP A 2 12.60 18.86 -1.05
CA ASP A 2 11.57 18.50 -0.07
C ASP A 2 10.20 18.59 -0.76
N LEU A 3 9.71 17.48 -1.31
CA LEU A 3 8.36 17.36 -1.86
C LEU A 3 7.37 17.29 -0.70
N LYS A 4 7.14 18.43 -0.05
CA LYS A 4 6.11 18.61 0.98
C LYS A 4 4.72 18.84 0.35
N GLU A 5 4.63 18.88 -0.98
CA GLU A 5 3.41 19.15 -1.72
C GLU A 5 3.45 18.47 -3.09
N LEU A 6 2.29 18.03 -3.57
CA LEU A 6 2.03 17.50 -4.91
C LEU A 6 0.78 18.19 -5.47
N ASP A 7 0.90 18.89 -6.60
CA ASP A 7 -0.20 19.58 -7.28
C ASP A 7 -1.10 20.46 -6.37
N GLY A 8 -0.51 21.22 -5.43
CA GLY A 8 -1.31 22.03 -4.49
C GLY A 8 -1.71 21.33 -3.20
N VAL A 9 -1.41 20.03 -3.05
CA VAL A 9 -1.86 19.18 -1.93
C VAL A 9 -0.68 18.80 -1.04
N PRO A 10 -0.75 19.02 0.28
CA PRO A 10 0.30 18.61 1.21
C PRO A 10 0.61 17.11 1.10
N ALA A 11 1.90 16.79 1.04
CA ALA A 11 2.39 15.42 0.93
C ALA A 11 3.06 14.97 2.23
N CYS A 12 2.72 13.76 2.66
CA CYS A 12 3.33 13.08 3.80
C CYS A 12 4.41 12.11 3.31
N ARG A 13 5.44 11.83 4.12
CA ARG A 13 6.49 10.89 3.74
C ARG A 13 6.05 9.44 3.91
N SER A 14 5.16 9.18 4.87
CA SER A 14 4.53 7.89 5.11
C SER A 14 3.04 8.09 5.40
N VAL A 15 2.25 7.03 5.19
CA VAL A 15 0.85 6.97 5.65
C VAL A 15 0.77 7.19 7.17
N ARG A 16 1.82 6.81 7.92
CA ARG A 16 1.92 6.98 9.37
C ARG A 16 1.89 8.44 9.82
N ASP A 17 2.27 9.37 8.94
CA ASP A 17 2.33 10.80 9.24
C ASP A 17 0.99 11.51 8.99
N ILE A 18 -0.02 10.80 8.47
CA ILE A 18 -1.33 11.38 8.18
C ILE A 18 -2.13 11.50 9.47
N ASP A 19 -2.47 12.74 9.82
CA ASP A 19 -3.41 13.05 10.89
C ASP A 19 -4.85 12.67 10.47
N GLY A 20 -5.47 11.76 11.22
CA GLY A 20 -6.85 11.33 10.99
C GLY A 20 -6.95 9.93 10.35
N SER A 21 -8.17 9.51 10.02
CA SER A 21 -8.43 8.19 9.46
C SER A 21 -8.28 8.17 7.94
N VAL A 22 -7.67 7.11 7.40
CA VAL A 22 -7.60 6.85 5.96
C VAL A 22 -8.42 5.60 5.66
N ASP A 23 -9.53 5.73 4.93
CA ASP A 23 -10.39 4.57 4.63
C ASP A 23 -9.84 3.70 3.48
N LEU A 24 -9.17 4.33 2.51
CA LEU A 24 -8.70 3.70 1.28
C LEU A 24 -7.32 4.22 0.89
N ALA A 25 -6.39 3.31 0.56
CA ALA A 25 -5.09 3.66 0.00
C ALA A 25 -4.93 3.10 -1.43
N VAL A 26 -4.49 3.95 -2.35
CA VAL A 26 -4.11 3.56 -3.71
C VAL A 26 -2.59 3.43 -3.77
N VAL A 27 -2.10 2.21 -4.02
CA VAL A 27 -0.68 1.86 -3.94
C VAL A 27 -0.08 1.77 -5.34
N THR A 28 0.84 2.69 -5.63
CA THR A 28 1.50 2.86 -6.94
C THR A 28 3.04 2.85 -6.82
N VAL A 29 3.58 2.23 -5.77
CA VAL A 29 5.03 2.10 -5.55
C VAL A 29 5.62 0.89 -6.31
N PRO A 30 6.94 0.79 -6.52
CA PRO A 30 7.56 -0.41 -7.08
C PRO A 30 7.20 -1.68 -6.29
N ALA A 31 7.05 -2.81 -6.97
CA ALA A 31 6.53 -4.06 -6.39
C ALA A 31 7.28 -4.54 -5.13
N ALA A 32 8.58 -4.26 -5.06
CA ALA A 32 9.41 -4.61 -3.90
C ALA A 32 9.01 -3.86 -2.61
N HIS A 33 8.41 -2.67 -2.73
CA HIS A 33 8.01 -1.83 -1.60
C HIS A 33 6.56 -2.00 -1.19
N VAL A 34 5.74 -2.67 -2.00
CA VAL A 34 4.31 -2.85 -1.72
C VAL A 34 4.06 -3.56 -0.37
N PRO A 35 4.79 -4.63 0.02
CA PRO A 35 4.58 -5.27 1.32
C PRO A 35 4.80 -4.31 2.50
N ASP A 36 5.80 -3.44 2.42
CA ASP A 36 6.08 -2.46 3.48
C ASP A 36 4.95 -1.44 3.56
N VAL A 37 4.52 -0.88 2.44
CA VAL A 37 3.38 0.06 2.39
C VAL A 37 2.10 -0.57 2.93
N VAL A 38 1.82 -1.84 2.61
CA VAL A 38 0.66 -2.56 3.15
C VAL A 38 0.77 -2.76 4.66
N ALA A 39 1.96 -2.98 5.21
CA ALA A 39 2.15 -3.01 6.67
C ALA A 39 1.84 -1.65 7.29
N GLU A 40 2.35 -0.56 6.72
CA GLU A 40 2.08 0.80 7.21
C GLU A 40 0.59 1.15 7.16
N CYS A 41 -0.10 0.81 6.07
CA CYS A 41 -1.55 0.96 5.95
C CYS A 41 -2.30 0.16 7.03
N GLY A 42 -1.87 -1.09 7.28
CA GLY A 42 -2.46 -1.93 8.29
C GLY A 42 -2.27 -1.40 9.71
N GLU A 43 -1.09 -0.88 10.02
CA GLU A 43 -0.77 -0.25 11.32
C GLU A 43 -1.54 1.06 11.54
N HIS A 44 -1.76 1.84 10.47
CA HIS A 44 -2.55 3.08 10.51
C HIS A 44 -4.06 2.82 10.61
N GLY A 45 -4.51 1.61 10.24
CA GLY A 45 -5.92 1.21 10.31
C GLY A 45 -6.70 1.49 9.02
N VAL A 46 -6.02 1.52 7.87
CA VAL A 46 -6.65 1.59 6.56
C VAL A 46 -7.59 0.39 6.36
N GLN A 47 -8.70 0.57 5.63
CA GLN A 47 -9.70 -0.49 5.45
C GLN A 47 -9.61 -1.16 4.07
N GLY A 48 -9.34 -0.38 3.02
CA GLY A 48 -9.26 -0.86 1.64
C GLY A 48 -7.93 -0.53 0.97
N LEU A 49 -7.48 -1.44 0.11
CA LEU A 49 -6.29 -1.24 -0.72
C LEU A 49 -6.61 -1.40 -2.21
N VAL A 50 -6.16 -0.44 -3.02
CA VAL A 50 -6.14 -0.56 -4.48
C VAL A 50 -4.69 -0.59 -4.93
N VAL A 51 -4.17 -1.80 -5.18
CA VAL A 51 -2.79 -1.98 -5.65
C VAL A 51 -2.77 -1.96 -7.18
N ILE A 52 -2.20 -0.90 -7.74
CA ILE A 52 -2.06 -0.74 -9.20
C ILE A 52 -0.79 -1.41 -9.72
N THR A 53 0.22 -1.54 -8.85
CA THR A 53 1.53 -2.11 -9.17
C THR A 53 1.43 -3.52 -9.78
N ALA A 54 2.06 -3.72 -10.93
CA ALA A 54 2.20 -5.02 -11.60
C ALA A 54 3.22 -5.95 -10.90
N GLY A 55 3.39 -7.18 -11.37
CA GLY A 55 4.38 -8.11 -10.80
C GLY A 55 3.80 -9.23 -9.93
N TYR A 56 2.49 -9.43 -9.99
CA TYR A 56 1.72 -10.36 -9.16
C TYR A 56 1.19 -11.51 -10.02
N ALA A 57 -0.10 -11.86 -9.96
CA ALA A 57 -0.60 -13.01 -10.70
C ALA A 57 -0.40 -12.93 -12.22
N ASP A 58 -0.18 -11.73 -12.75
CA ASP A 58 0.20 -11.45 -14.14
C ASP A 58 1.63 -11.88 -14.51
N SER A 59 2.47 -12.20 -13.51
CA SER A 59 3.90 -12.54 -13.66
C SER A 59 4.23 -14.02 -13.40
N GLY A 60 3.25 -14.92 -13.61
CA GLY A 60 3.48 -16.36 -13.50
C GLY A 60 3.42 -16.92 -12.07
N PRO A 61 3.99 -18.13 -11.82
CA PRO A 61 3.87 -18.84 -10.53
C PRO A 61 4.39 -18.05 -9.32
N GLU A 62 5.58 -17.48 -9.40
CA GLU A 62 6.18 -16.68 -8.32
C GLU A 62 5.35 -15.42 -8.02
N GLY A 63 4.88 -14.74 -9.07
CA GLY A 63 4.00 -13.59 -8.93
C GLY A 63 2.68 -13.93 -8.23
N ARG A 64 2.09 -15.10 -8.51
CA ARG A 64 0.92 -15.60 -7.76
C ARG A 64 1.23 -15.88 -6.29
N GLU A 65 2.42 -16.38 -5.97
CA GLU A 65 2.85 -16.58 -4.58
C GLU A 65 3.00 -15.25 -3.83
N ARG A 66 3.64 -14.25 -4.47
CA ARG A 66 3.73 -12.89 -3.94
C ARG A 66 2.34 -12.30 -3.69
N GLN A 67 1.40 -12.47 -4.62
CA GLN A 67 0.03 -11.97 -4.46
C GLN A 67 -0.67 -12.64 -3.28
N ARG A 68 -0.56 -13.96 -3.16
CA ARG A 68 -1.13 -14.70 -2.03
C ARG A 68 -0.54 -14.25 -0.69
N ALA A 69 0.77 -13.99 -0.64
CA ALA A 69 1.42 -13.46 0.55
C ALA A 69 0.90 -12.07 0.90
N LEU A 70 0.81 -11.17 -0.07
CA LEU A 70 0.31 -9.81 0.13
C LEU A 70 -1.15 -9.80 0.62
N VAL A 71 -2.02 -10.62 0.01
CA VAL A 71 -3.43 -10.73 0.43
C VAL A 71 -3.54 -11.29 1.85
N ARG A 72 -2.69 -12.26 2.23
CA ARG A 72 -2.66 -12.76 3.62
C ARG A 72 -2.26 -11.67 4.60
N GLN A 73 -1.24 -10.89 4.26
CA GLN A 73 -0.79 -9.77 5.08
C GLN A 73 -1.88 -8.71 5.23
N ALA A 74 -2.51 -8.27 4.13
CA ALA A 74 -3.59 -7.29 4.21
C ALA A 74 -4.74 -7.78 5.12
N ARG A 75 -5.13 -9.05 4.98
CA ARG A 75 -6.19 -9.65 5.80
C ARG A 75 -5.82 -9.77 7.28
N SER A 76 -4.54 -9.94 7.64
CA SER A 76 -4.15 -9.97 9.06
C SER A 76 -4.37 -8.64 9.77
N TYR A 77 -4.46 -7.54 9.02
CA TYR A 77 -4.84 -6.21 9.54
C TYR A 77 -6.35 -5.91 9.38
N GLY A 78 -7.14 -6.85 8.84
CA GLY A 78 -8.57 -6.62 8.57
C GLY A 78 -8.86 -5.86 7.27
N MET A 79 -7.84 -5.63 6.43
CA MET A 79 -7.98 -4.94 5.15
C MET A 79 -8.55 -5.84 4.04
N ARG A 80 -9.06 -5.20 2.98
CA ARG A 80 -9.51 -5.86 1.75
C ARG A 80 -8.71 -5.46 0.52
#